data_AF-A0A9P6YW98-F1
#
_entry.id   AF-A0A9P6YW98-F1
#
_cell.length_a   1.000
_cell.length_b   1.000
_cell.length_c   1.000
_cell.angle_alpha   90.00
_cell.angle_beta   90.00
_cell.angle_gamma   90.00
#
_symmetry.space_group_name_H-M   'P 1'
#
loop_
_entity.id
_entity.type
_entity.pdbx_description
1 polymer ?
#
loop_
_entity_poly.entity_id
_entity_poly.type
_entity_poly.pdbx_seq_one_letter_code
_entity_poly.pdbx_strand_id
1 'polypeptide(L)'
;MPILEITSNQSPKDLTSFTKRVSALFAELIGKPESYCLVTFSKVDSYFFAGSDAPGFLCKVGSIGHIDNERNSKLTATITTELEKELGVADNRGYFLFTDLPASNVVNSVPISPSDLALPRNALASLPSSNALMPNQFEKRGKHNHKKHSKSKKNKRYSRKKKTTKKKTVKKTTKKSTKKKTTKKSSGSSGKKYSGDGTFYSPGLGSCGITNSDSEMVAALNAPQMNNPANPNNNPLCGKYINVHGHKGTVRVKIVDTCPPCKSGDVDLSTAAFGKIADYDEGRVPITWSWA
;
A
#
# COMPACT_ATOMS: atom_id res chain seq x y z
N MET A 1 2.35 15.76 -5.22
CA MET A 1 3.80 15.63 -5.07
C MET A 1 4.24 14.25 -5.57
N PRO A 2 4.30 14.02 -6.90
CA PRO A 2 4.86 12.79 -7.45
C PRO A 2 6.39 12.80 -7.41
N ILE A 3 6.98 11.66 -7.08
CA ILE A 3 8.43 11.45 -7.00
C ILE A 3 8.72 10.19 -7.82
N LEU A 4 9.64 10.29 -8.77
CA LEU A 4 10.20 9.17 -9.51
C LEU A 4 11.71 9.15 -9.29
N GLU A 5 12.19 8.14 -8.58
CA GLU A 5 13.62 7.86 -8.43
C GLU A 5 14.01 6.72 -9.35
N ILE A 6 14.99 6.95 -10.22
CA ILE A 6 15.53 5.94 -11.14
C ILE A 6 16.96 5.62 -10.70
N THR A 7 17.25 4.34 -10.50
CA THR A 7 18.60 3.84 -10.20
C THR A 7 19.01 2.79 -11.22
N SER A 8 20.21 2.88 -11.79
CA SER A 8 20.72 1.89 -12.76
C SER A 8 22.26 1.77 -12.69
N ASN A 9 22.79 0.61 -13.08
CA ASN A 9 24.24 0.46 -13.33
C ASN A 9 24.70 1.05 -14.67
N GLN A 10 23.75 1.39 -15.55
CA GLN A 10 24.01 2.13 -16.78
C GLN A 10 23.57 3.58 -16.62
N SER A 11 24.04 4.46 -17.51
CA SER A 11 23.66 5.88 -17.53
C SER A 11 23.30 6.29 -18.95
N PRO A 12 22.29 7.15 -19.14
CA PRO A 12 22.04 7.77 -20.44
C PRO A 12 23.26 8.56 -20.88
N LYS A 13 23.42 8.72 -22.20
CA LYS A 13 24.51 9.53 -22.78
C LYS A 13 24.34 11.01 -22.44
N ASP A 14 23.12 11.51 -22.53
CA ASP A 14 22.74 12.86 -22.12
C ASP A 14 21.71 12.77 -20.99
N LEU A 15 22.22 12.86 -19.77
CA LEU A 15 21.42 12.75 -18.56
C LEU A 15 20.39 13.89 -18.47
N THR A 16 20.75 15.12 -18.83
CA THR A 16 19.84 16.26 -18.70
C THR A 16 18.65 16.14 -19.64
N SER A 17 18.90 15.81 -20.91
CA SER A 17 17.83 15.63 -21.89
C SER A 17 16.94 14.44 -21.56
N PHE A 18 17.53 13.35 -21.06
CA PHE A 18 16.79 12.18 -20.57
C PHE A 18 15.84 12.55 -19.42
N THR A 19 16.37 13.15 -18.35
CA THR A 19 15.55 13.45 -17.15
C THR A 19 14.45 14.46 -17.45
N LYS A 20 14.69 15.43 -18.34
CA LYS A 20 13.65 16.37 -18.82
C LYS A 20 12.51 15.64 -19.55
N ARG A 21 12.82 14.72 -20.46
CA ARG A 21 11.79 13.93 -21.16
C ARG A 21 11.00 13.05 -20.20
N VAL A 22 11.70 12.37 -19.29
CA VAL A 22 11.08 11.51 -18.28
C VAL A 22 10.17 12.32 -17.34
N SER A 23 10.56 13.54 -16.97
CA SER A 23 9.73 14.46 -16.16
C SER A 23 8.38 14.74 -16.83
N ALA A 24 8.39 15.14 -18.10
CA ALA A 24 7.17 15.40 -18.86
C ALA A 24 6.28 14.15 -18.99
N LEU A 25 6.87 13.00 -19.37
CA LEU A 25 6.14 11.73 -19.47
C LEU A 25 5.55 11.30 -18.13
N PHE A 26 6.33 11.41 -17.06
CA PHE A 26 5.89 11.04 -15.71
C PHE A 26 4.71 11.91 -15.26
N ALA A 27 4.76 13.22 -15.49
CA ALA A 27 3.68 14.14 -15.17
C ALA A 27 2.37 13.80 -15.92
N GLU A 28 2.47 13.55 -17.22
CA GLU A 28 1.34 13.13 -18.05
C GLU A 28 0.74 11.82 -17.56
N LEU A 29 1.58 10.79 -17.37
CA LEU A 29 1.14 9.45 -17.01
C LEU A 29 0.61 9.38 -15.58
N ILE A 30 1.21 10.11 -14.63
CA ILE A 30 0.74 10.17 -13.25
C ILE A 30 -0.54 11.01 -13.12
N GLY A 31 -0.82 11.87 -14.11
CA GLY A 31 -2.00 12.73 -14.17
C GLY A 31 -1.91 13.91 -13.20
N LYS A 32 -0.71 14.48 -13.01
CA LYS A 32 -0.50 15.66 -12.14
C LYS A 32 0.41 16.68 -12.82
N PRO A 33 0.31 17.97 -12.48
CA PRO A 33 1.13 19.00 -13.11
C PRO A 33 2.62 18.70 -12.93
N GLU A 34 3.41 18.91 -13.99
CA GLU A 34 4.86 18.69 -13.97
C GLU A 34 5.56 19.52 -12.90
N SER A 35 5.03 20.69 -12.57
CA SER A 35 5.54 21.56 -11.50
C SER A 35 5.55 20.92 -10.10
N TYR A 36 4.85 19.81 -9.90
CA TYR A 36 4.86 19.03 -8.65
C TYR A 36 5.69 17.76 -8.71
N CYS A 37 6.23 17.42 -9.89
CA CYS A 37 6.96 16.19 -10.13
C CYS A 37 8.44 16.38 -9.80
N LEU A 38 8.99 15.45 -9.02
CA LEU A 38 10.41 15.31 -8.82
C LEU A 38 10.88 14.05 -9.55
N VAL A 39 11.82 14.20 -10.48
CA VAL A 39 12.50 13.06 -11.12
C VAL A 39 13.98 13.12 -10.78
N THR A 40 14.51 12.02 -10.27
CA THR A 40 15.94 11.86 -10.02
C THR A 40 16.47 10.62 -10.73
N PHE A 41 17.74 10.68 -11.12
CA PHE A 41 18.47 9.56 -11.68
C PHE A 41 19.77 9.38 -10.91
N SER A 42 20.09 8.14 -10.56
CA SER A 42 21.34 7.77 -9.88
C SER A 42 21.99 6.59 -10.58
N LYS A 43 23.24 6.77 -11.00
CA LYS A 43 24.08 5.65 -11.44
C LYS A 43 24.67 4.95 -10.21
N VAL A 44 24.65 3.62 -10.20
CA VAL A 44 25.32 2.81 -9.18
C VAL A 44 26.47 2.00 -9.78
N ASP A 45 27.52 1.81 -8.99
CA ASP A 45 28.69 1.03 -9.41
C ASP A 45 28.46 -0.48 -9.37
N SER A 46 27.52 -0.92 -8.52
CA SER A 46 27.16 -2.34 -8.39
C SER A 46 25.65 -2.50 -8.44
N TYR A 47 25.23 -3.39 -9.32
CA TYR A 47 23.85 -3.82 -9.46
C TYR A 47 23.85 -5.31 -9.76
N PHE A 48 23.02 -6.08 -9.05
CA PHE A 48 22.89 -7.51 -9.27
C PHE A 48 21.41 -7.88 -9.23
N PHE A 49 20.91 -8.42 -10.34
CA PHE A 49 19.53 -8.83 -10.47
C PHE A 49 19.46 -10.22 -11.08
N ALA A 50 18.71 -11.10 -10.43
CA ALA A 50 18.59 -12.52 -10.79
C ALA A 50 19.95 -13.21 -10.99
N GLY A 51 20.95 -12.87 -10.16
CA GLY A 51 22.28 -13.49 -10.20
C GLY A 51 23.21 -12.98 -11.31
N SER A 52 22.90 -11.84 -11.92
CA SER A 52 23.73 -11.22 -12.97
C SER A 52 23.85 -9.71 -12.77
N ASP A 53 25.01 -9.16 -13.12
CA ASP A 53 25.35 -7.74 -13.19
C ASP A 53 25.06 -7.07 -14.54
N ALA A 54 24.38 -7.77 -15.46
CA ALA A 54 23.95 -7.18 -16.71
C ALA A 54 23.09 -5.91 -16.48
N PRO A 55 23.00 -4.99 -17.47
CA PRO A 55 22.22 -3.76 -17.35
C PRO A 55 20.84 -3.97 -16.72
N GLY A 56 20.49 -3.14 -15.75
CA GLY A 56 19.20 -3.20 -15.08
C GLY A 56 18.87 -1.92 -14.34
N PHE A 57 17.68 -1.85 -13.76
CA PHE A 57 17.24 -0.66 -13.02
C PHE A 57 16.38 -0.99 -11.80
N LEU A 58 16.18 0.01 -10.95
CA LEU A 58 15.14 0.07 -9.93
C LEU A 58 14.48 1.43 -10.05
N CYS A 59 13.16 1.45 -10.24
CA CYS A 59 12.36 2.66 -10.21
C CYS A 59 11.53 2.67 -8.92
N LYS A 60 11.53 3.79 -8.19
CA LYS A 60 10.61 4.01 -7.08
C LYS A 60 9.69 5.17 -7.43
N VAL A 61 8.40 4.94 -7.33
CA VAL A 61 7.35 5.91 -7.63
C VAL A 61 6.60 6.17 -6.34
N GLY A 62 6.70 7.39 -5.83
CA GLY A 62 5.92 7.87 -4.70
C GLY A 62 4.95 8.95 -5.15
N SER A 63 3.69 8.93 -4.70
CA SER A 63 2.76 10.02 -4.98
C SER A 63 1.66 10.05 -3.93
N ILE A 64 1.21 11.26 -3.55
CA ILE A 64 0.01 11.43 -2.71
C ILE A 64 -1.23 11.13 -3.54
N GLY A 65 -1.77 9.92 -3.48
CA GLY A 65 -2.80 9.43 -4.39
C GLY A 65 -2.30 9.25 -5.82
N HIS A 66 -3.19 8.85 -6.73
CA HIS A 66 -2.89 8.53 -8.13
C HIS A 66 -1.98 7.30 -8.33
N ILE A 67 -1.96 6.38 -7.37
CA ILE A 67 -1.31 5.07 -7.51
C ILE A 67 -2.41 4.02 -7.69
N ASP A 68 -2.50 3.42 -8.88
CA ASP A 68 -3.45 2.35 -9.19
C ASP A 68 -2.92 1.43 -10.29
N ASN A 69 -3.50 0.24 -10.42
CA ASN A 69 -2.97 -0.79 -11.33
C ASN A 69 -2.93 -0.35 -12.80
N GLU A 70 -3.94 0.37 -13.29
CA GLU A 70 -3.98 0.76 -14.71
C GLU A 70 -2.92 1.82 -15.00
N ARG A 71 -2.85 2.86 -14.17
CA ARG A 71 -1.87 3.92 -14.30
C ARG A 71 -0.45 3.40 -14.10
N ASN A 72 -0.24 2.60 -13.07
CA ASN A 72 1.06 1.98 -12.78
C ASN A 72 1.53 1.10 -13.94
N SER A 73 0.62 0.36 -14.59
CA SER A 73 0.96 -0.47 -15.76
C SER A 73 1.38 0.37 -16.95
N LYS A 74 0.64 1.45 -17.26
CA LYS A 74 0.98 2.37 -18.36
C LYS A 74 2.30 3.09 -18.11
N LEU A 75 2.51 3.56 -16.87
CA LEU A 75 3.74 4.20 -16.45
C LEU A 75 4.92 3.24 -16.57
N THR A 76 4.79 2.03 -16.04
CA THR A 76 5.82 0.98 -16.14
C THR A 76 6.20 0.73 -17.59
N ALA A 77 5.22 0.45 -18.47
CA ALA A 77 5.51 0.15 -19.88
C ALA A 77 6.24 1.32 -20.59
N THR A 78 5.76 2.55 -20.38
CA THR A 78 6.32 3.74 -21.06
C THR A 78 7.72 4.08 -20.55
N ILE A 79 7.92 4.08 -19.23
CA ILE A 79 9.23 4.40 -18.65
C ILE A 79 10.24 3.29 -18.92
N THR A 80 9.83 2.01 -18.88
CA THR A 80 10.70 0.89 -19.28
C THR A 80 11.18 1.09 -20.71
N THR A 81 10.30 1.43 -21.65
CA THR A 81 10.67 1.67 -23.07
C THR A 81 11.77 2.73 -23.20
N GLU A 82 11.69 3.84 -22.45
CA GLU A 82 12.75 4.84 -22.49
C GLU A 82 14.05 4.40 -21.81
N LEU A 83 13.95 3.61 -20.73
CA LEU A 83 15.13 3.03 -20.09
C LEU A 83 15.83 2.02 -21.00
N GLU A 84 15.10 1.17 -21.70
CA GLU A 84 15.68 0.22 -22.66
C GLU A 84 16.44 0.96 -23.77
N LYS A 85 15.85 2.01 -24.32
CA LYS A 85 16.43 2.80 -25.40
C LYS A 85 17.70 3.54 -24.97
N GLU A 86 17.71 4.12 -23.77
CA GLU A 86 18.81 4.97 -23.31
C GLU A 86 19.90 4.19 -22.58
N LEU A 87 19.55 3.09 -21.91
CA LEU A 87 20.44 2.32 -21.04
C LEU A 87 20.81 0.95 -21.60
N GLY A 88 20.14 0.48 -22.66
CA GLY A 88 20.35 -0.87 -23.19
C GLY A 88 19.96 -1.98 -22.20
N VAL A 89 18.97 -1.70 -21.34
CA VAL A 89 18.42 -2.67 -20.39
C VAL A 89 17.47 -3.62 -21.12
N ALA A 90 17.40 -4.88 -20.66
CA ALA A 90 16.40 -5.83 -21.16
C ALA A 90 15.07 -5.72 -20.37
N ASP A 91 13.95 -5.97 -21.05
CA ASP A 91 12.55 -5.84 -20.58
C ASP A 91 12.23 -6.48 -19.20
N ASN A 92 13.05 -7.41 -18.73
CA ASN A 92 12.85 -8.13 -17.48
C ASN A 92 13.92 -7.88 -16.40
N ARG A 93 14.69 -6.79 -16.51
CA ARG A 93 15.81 -6.47 -15.60
C ARG A 93 15.58 -5.22 -14.76
N GLY A 94 14.38 -5.07 -14.22
CA GLY A 94 14.11 -4.06 -13.23
C GLY A 94 12.79 -4.24 -12.51
N TYR A 95 12.62 -3.45 -11.45
CA TYR A 95 11.36 -3.36 -10.73
C TYR A 95 10.90 -1.91 -10.64
N PHE A 96 9.58 -1.74 -10.59
CA PHE A 96 8.94 -0.52 -10.12
C PHE A 96 8.36 -0.79 -8.74
N LEU A 97 8.65 0.10 -7.80
CA LEU A 97 8.05 0.11 -6.48
C LEU A 97 7.11 1.32 -6.40
N PHE A 98 5.81 1.06 -6.31
CA PHE A 98 4.81 2.11 -6.19
C PHE A 98 4.39 2.28 -4.73
N THR A 99 4.41 3.51 -4.24
CA THR A 99 4.01 3.85 -2.89
C THR A 99 3.00 4.99 -2.95
N ASP A 100 1.78 4.73 -2.50
CA ASP A 100 0.84 5.81 -2.19
C ASP A 100 1.28 6.48 -0.88
N LEU A 101 1.64 7.76 -0.96
CA LEU A 101 2.21 8.51 0.14
C LEU A 101 1.11 9.27 0.87
N PRO A 102 0.98 9.11 2.20
CA PRO A 102 0.02 9.92 2.95
C PRO A 102 0.44 11.39 2.90
N ALA A 103 -0.53 12.28 2.65
CA ALA A 103 -0.29 13.72 2.51
C ALA A 103 0.40 14.33 3.74
N SER A 104 0.23 13.75 4.93
CA SER A 104 0.90 14.18 6.17
C SER A 104 2.41 13.98 6.16
N ASN A 105 2.94 13.09 5.31
CA ASN A 105 4.34 12.70 5.32
C ASN A 105 5.14 13.32 4.15
N VAL A 106 4.48 14.10 3.30
CA VAL A 106 5.10 14.75 2.15
C VAL A 106 4.68 16.20 2.13
N VAL A 107 5.62 17.09 2.42
CA VAL A 107 5.42 18.53 2.48
C VAL A 107 6.38 19.21 1.51
N ASN A 108 5.91 20.30 0.87
CA ASN A 108 6.81 21.13 0.09
C ASN A 108 7.79 21.83 1.02
N SER A 109 9.02 22.06 0.55
CA SER A 109 9.99 22.91 1.23
C SER A 109 9.57 24.37 1.13
N VAL A 110 8.59 24.76 1.94
CA VAL A 110 8.26 26.18 2.14
C VAL A 110 9.21 26.70 3.22
N PRO A 111 9.88 27.85 3.02
CA PRO A 111 10.65 28.47 4.08
C PRO A 111 9.73 28.76 5.26
N ILE A 112 10.05 28.18 6.42
CA ILE A 112 9.35 28.44 7.66
C ILE A 112 9.56 29.92 8.00
N SER A 113 8.48 30.69 8.14
CA SER A 113 8.58 32.05 8.67
C SER A 113 9.09 31.98 10.11
N PRO A 114 10.04 32.82 10.54
CA PRO A 114 10.54 32.82 11.93
C PRO A 114 9.43 32.92 12.99
N SER A 115 8.26 33.44 12.62
CA SER A 115 7.06 33.51 13.47
C SER A 115 6.47 32.16 13.85
N ASP A 116 6.65 31.12 13.04
CA ASP A 116 6.07 29.78 13.25
C ASP A 116 6.97 28.88 14.11
N LEU A 117 8.20 29.32 14.38
CA LEU A 117 9.14 28.69 15.32
C LEU A 117 8.96 29.18 16.77
N ALA A 118 8.06 30.13 17.00
CA ALA A 118 7.75 30.59 18.35
C ALA A 118 7.04 29.47 19.12
N LEU A 119 7.81 28.72 19.92
CA LEU A 119 7.26 27.84 20.95
C LEU A 119 6.25 28.63 21.80
N PRO A 120 5.12 28.04 22.18
CA PRO A 120 4.17 28.71 23.07
C PRO A 120 4.90 29.08 24.36
N ARG A 121 4.90 30.38 24.71
CA ARG A 121 5.56 30.96 25.90
C ARG A 121 5.12 30.34 27.25
N ASN A 122 4.17 29.39 27.25
CA ASN A 122 3.61 28.78 28.46
C ASN A 122 4.09 27.35 28.77
N ALA A 123 5.09 26.81 28.06
CA ALA A 123 5.62 25.47 28.36
C ALA A 123 6.80 25.45 29.37
N LEU A 124 7.00 26.51 30.18
CA LEU A 124 8.09 26.59 31.17
C LEU A 124 7.61 26.57 32.63
N ALA A 125 6.33 26.32 32.91
CA ALA A 125 5.79 26.33 34.27
C ALA A 125 5.45 24.91 34.77
N SER A 126 6.42 24.00 34.84
CA SER A 126 6.48 22.94 35.86
C SER A 126 7.65 21.98 35.62
N LEU A 127 8.86 22.36 36.04
CA LEU A 127 9.89 21.40 36.41
C LEU A 127 10.47 21.82 37.76
N PRO A 128 10.41 20.98 38.81
CA PRO A 128 11.04 21.30 40.08
C PRO A 128 12.56 21.20 39.93
N SER A 129 13.25 22.29 40.27
CA SER A 129 14.69 22.31 40.48
C SER A 129 15.06 21.39 41.65
N SER A 130 15.91 20.39 41.41
CA SER A 130 16.74 19.81 42.46
C SER A 130 18.04 19.29 41.87
N ASN A 131 19.11 19.93 42.33
CA ASN A 131 20.48 19.46 42.26
C ASN A 131 20.57 17.99 42.69
N ALA A 132 21.07 17.14 41.79
CA ALA A 132 21.73 15.91 42.18
C ALA A 132 22.97 15.76 41.29
N LEU A 133 24.13 15.97 41.93
CA LEU A 133 25.42 15.55 41.42
C LEU A 133 25.44 14.04 41.15
N MET A 134 26.40 13.65 40.30
CA MET A 134 27.22 12.43 40.28
C MET A 134 27.23 11.75 38.89
N PRO A 135 28.29 10.99 38.54
CA PRO A 135 29.63 11.49 38.25
C PRO A 135 30.16 10.99 36.90
N ASN A 136 31.25 11.61 36.47
CA ASN A 136 32.12 11.18 35.38
C ASN A 136 32.71 9.79 35.70
N GLN A 137 32.58 8.80 34.81
CA GLN A 137 33.35 7.56 34.86
C GLN A 137 33.83 7.22 33.45
N PHE A 138 35.07 7.63 33.17
CA PHE A 138 35.88 7.10 32.10
C PHE A 138 36.49 5.75 32.54
N GLU A 139 36.50 4.80 31.59
CA GLU A 139 37.52 3.76 31.41
C GLU A 139 37.47 2.48 32.30
N LYS A 140 37.28 1.31 31.65
CA LYS A 140 38.39 0.38 31.34
C LYS A 140 37.96 -0.89 30.59
N ARG A 141 38.90 -1.32 29.75
CA ARG A 141 38.97 -2.52 28.91
C ARG A 141 38.75 -3.84 29.66
N GLY A 142 38.18 -4.82 28.95
CA GLY A 142 38.34 -6.25 29.22
C GLY A 142 38.13 -7.08 27.93
N LYS A 143 39.21 -7.69 27.42
CA LYS A 143 39.23 -8.60 26.26
C LYS A 143 38.66 -9.98 26.63
N HIS A 144 38.17 -10.70 25.61
CA HIS A 144 38.33 -12.15 25.30
C HIS A 144 37.00 -12.80 24.91
N ASN A 145 36.95 -13.89 24.15
CA ASN A 145 37.70 -14.37 23.00
C ASN A 145 36.78 -15.45 22.36
N HIS A 146 37.01 -15.72 21.08
CA HIS A 146 36.42 -16.76 20.25
C HIS A 146 35.86 -18.03 20.93
N LYS A 147 34.70 -18.48 20.45
CA LYS A 147 34.52 -19.91 20.13
C LYS A 147 33.73 -20.08 18.83
N LYS A 148 34.49 -20.49 17.80
CA LYS A 148 33.96 -21.09 16.57
C LYS A 148 33.41 -22.48 16.92
N HIS A 149 32.26 -22.83 16.35
CA HIS A 149 31.99 -24.23 16.03
C HIS A 149 31.56 -24.36 14.57
N SER A 150 32.55 -24.72 13.76
CA SER A 150 32.37 -25.39 12.48
C SER A 150 32.00 -26.85 12.68
N LYS A 151 31.16 -27.40 11.77
CA LYS A 151 31.22 -28.71 11.09
C LYS A 151 29.78 -29.13 10.78
N SER A 152 29.28 -29.02 9.54
CA SER A 152 29.63 -29.75 8.30
C SER A 152 29.19 -31.22 8.30
N LYS A 153 28.54 -31.58 7.17
CA LYS A 153 28.26 -32.92 6.61
C LYS A 153 26.99 -33.61 7.18
N LYS A 154 26.11 -34.22 6.38
CA LYS A 154 26.28 -34.84 5.05
C LYS A 154 24.92 -35.13 4.39
N ASN A 155 24.96 -35.12 3.07
CA ASN A 155 23.96 -35.60 2.10
C ASN A 155 23.15 -36.84 2.48
N LYS A 156 21.89 -36.89 1.99
CA LYS A 156 21.36 -38.10 1.33
C LYS A 156 20.42 -37.74 0.17
N ARG A 157 20.77 -38.30 -0.99
CA ARG A 157 20.05 -38.36 -2.27
C ARG A 157 18.90 -39.39 -2.21
N TYR A 158 18.13 -39.39 -3.31
CA TYR A 158 17.11 -40.34 -3.80
C TYR A 158 15.66 -40.01 -3.37
N SER A 159 14.62 -40.05 -4.22
CA SER A 159 14.46 -40.62 -5.56
C SER A 159 13.22 -40.02 -6.26
N ARG A 160 13.25 -40.01 -7.59
CA ARG A 160 12.08 -39.89 -8.48
C ARG A 160 11.07 -41.03 -8.24
N LYS A 161 9.77 -40.72 -8.34
CA LYS A 161 8.78 -41.63 -8.97
C LYS A 161 7.64 -40.84 -9.62
N LYS A 162 7.51 -41.01 -10.94
CA LYS A 162 6.34 -40.71 -11.77
C LYS A 162 5.17 -41.65 -11.38
N LYS A 163 3.93 -41.18 -11.54
CA LYS A 163 2.75 -41.92 -12.07
C LYS A 163 1.60 -40.91 -12.30
N THR A 164 1.33 -40.55 -13.56
CA THR A 164 0.27 -41.09 -14.47
C THR A 164 -1.17 -40.69 -14.12
N THR A 165 -1.70 -39.78 -14.96
CA THR A 165 -3.01 -39.81 -15.64
C THR A 165 -4.24 -40.41 -14.91
N LYS A 166 -5.31 -39.60 -14.83
CA LYS A 166 -6.61 -39.91 -15.48
C LYS A 166 -7.53 -38.70 -15.57
N LYS A 167 -7.88 -38.35 -16.81
CA LYS A 167 -9.09 -37.62 -17.22
C LYS A 167 -10.34 -38.30 -16.64
N LYS A 168 -11.28 -37.50 -16.14
CA LYS A 168 -12.72 -37.77 -16.28
C LYS A 168 -13.46 -36.47 -16.61
N THR A 169 -13.83 -36.37 -17.87
CA THR A 169 -14.95 -35.62 -18.43
C THR A 169 -16.26 -36.07 -17.77
N VAL A 170 -17.26 -35.20 -17.63
CA VAL A 170 -18.63 -35.35 -18.19
C VAL A 170 -19.59 -34.27 -17.68
N LYS A 171 -20.15 -33.55 -18.67
CA LYS A 171 -21.50 -32.98 -18.85
C LYS A 171 -22.10 -31.95 -17.87
N LYS A 172 -22.08 -30.72 -18.38
CA LYS A 172 -23.21 -29.81 -18.64
C LYS A 172 -24.60 -30.48 -18.66
N THR A 173 -25.52 -29.95 -17.84
CA THR A 173 -26.96 -29.91 -18.17
C THR A 173 -27.58 -28.62 -17.65
N THR A 174 -28.05 -27.83 -18.62
CA THR A 174 -28.93 -26.67 -18.52
C THR A 174 -30.28 -27.03 -17.90
N LYS A 175 -30.77 -26.22 -16.97
CA LYS A 175 -32.21 -25.97 -16.81
C LYS A 175 -32.48 -24.50 -16.54
N LYS A 176 -33.16 -23.90 -17.51
CA LYS A 176 -33.75 -22.55 -17.53
C LYS A 176 -35.11 -22.65 -16.84
N SER A 177 -35.39 -21.79 -15.87
CA SER A 177 -36.75 -21.55 -15.40
C SER A 177 -36.95 -20.07 -15.08
N THR A 178 -38.11 -19.60 -15.50
CA THR A 178 -38.51 -18.23 -15.75
C THR A 178 -39.22 -17.60 -14.54
N LYS A 179 -38.91 -16.33 -14.28
CA LYS A 179 -39.84 -15.23 -13.92
C LYS A 179 -40.70 -15.38 -12.65
N LYS A 180 -40.43 -14.55 -11.63
CA LYS A 180 -41.46 -13.68 -11.02
C LYS A 180 -40.86 -12.51 -10.22
N LYS A 181 -41.18 -11.29 -10.65
CA LYS A 181 -41.17 -10.07 -9.83
C LYS A 181 -42.08 -10.29 -8.63
N THR A 182 -41.55 -10.15 -7.43
CA THR A 182 -42.33 -9.82 -6.23
C THR A 182 -41.53 -8.82 -5.42
N THR A 183 -42.01 -7.58 -5.46
CA THR A 183 -41.71 -6.50 -4.53
C THR A 183 -41.93 -6.99 -3.09
N LYS A 184 -40.85 -7.33 -2.38
CA LYS A 184 -40.88 -7.50 -0.93
C LYS A 184 -40.27 -6.26 -0.30
N LYS A 185 -41.18 -5.39 0.15
CA LYS A 185 -40.96 -4.33 1.13
C LYS A 185 -40.30 -4.98 2.36
N SER A 186 -38.99 -4.87 2.50
CA SER A 186 -38.27 -5.38 3.67
C SER A 186 -38.48 -4.39 4.82
N SER A 187 -39.33 -4.81 5.74
CA SER A 187 -39.46 -4.32 7.10
C SER A 187 -38.09 -4.01 7.71
N GLY A 188 -37.84 -2.74 7.99
CA GLY A 188 -36.60 -2.26 8.58
C GLY A 188 -36.41 -2.84 9.97
N SER A 189 -35.40 -3.70 10.11
CA SER A 189 -34.68 -3.79 11.38
C SER A 189 -34.02 -2.43 11.57
N SER A 190 -34.43 -1.68 12.58
CA SER A 190 -33.79 -0.42 12.98
C SER A 190 -32.43 -0.74 13.61
N GLY A 191 -31.53 -1.32 12.81
CA GLY A 191 -30.13 -1.47 13.17
C GLY A 191 -29.52 -0.09 13.39
N LYS A 192 -28.68 0.02 14.41
CA LYS A 192 -27.92 1.24 14.70
C LYS A 192 -27.25 1.72 13.42
N LYS A 193 -27.60 2.93 12.99
CA LYS A 193 -26.99 3.59 11.82
C LYS A 193 -25.76 4.34 12.28
N TYR A 194 -24.74 4.30 11.44
CA TYR A 194 -23.48 5.01 11.63
C TYR A 194 -23.27 5.94 10.44
N SER A 195 -22.56 7.03 10.68
CA SER A 195 -22.14 8.00 9.68
C SER A 195 -20.66 8.27 9.87
N GLY A 196 -19.96 8.50 8.77
CA GLY A 196 -18.53 8.80 8.74
C GLY A 196 -18.07 8.95 7.31
N ASP A 197 -16.77 8.79 7.10
CA ASP A 197 -16.18 8.83 5.76
C ASP A 197 -15.92 7.42 5.22
N GLY A 198 -16.17 7.24 3.93
CA GLY A 198 -15.74 6.10 3.14
C GLY A 198 -14.45 6.46 2.42
N THR A 199 -13.41 5.63 2.57
CA THR A 199 -12.19 5.66 1.75
C THR A 199 -12.00 4.32 1.07
N PHE A 200 -10.90 4.14 0.35
CA PHE A 200 -10.53 2.83 -0.15
C PHE A 200 -9.05 2.50 0.02
N TYR A 201 -8.77 1.20 0.06
CA TYR A 201 -7.44 0.60 0.18
C TYR A 201 -7.32 -0.65 -0.70
N SER A 202 -6.09 -1.17 -0.82
CA SER A 202 -5.80 -2.46 -1.42
C SER A 202 -5.72 -3.55 -0.35
N PRO A 203 -6.72 -4.45 -0.21
CA PRO A 203 -6.70 -5.49 0.81
C PRO A 203 -5.53 -6.45 0.66
N GLY A 204 -5.03 -6.93 1.80
CA GLY A 204 -4.01 -7.95 1.91
C GLY A 204 -4.33 -8.91 3.05
N LEU A 205 -3.33 -9.28 3.85
CA LEU A 205 -3.56 -9.98 5.10
C LEU A 205 -4.12 -9.00 6.15
N GLY A 206 -5.42 -9.09 6.43
CA GLY A 206 -6.09 -8.22 7.39
C GLY A 206 -6.02 -8.73 8.82
N SER A 207 -6.43 -7.89 9.77
CA SER A 207 -6.51 -8.19 11.21
C SER A 207 -7.41 -9.38 11.54
N CYS A 208 -8.29 -9.79 10.62
CA CYS A 208 -9.10 -11.00 10.77
C CYS A 208 -8.35 -12.29 10.41
N GLY A 209 -7.07 -12.21 10.07
CA GLY A 209 -6.21 -13.37 9.79
C GLY A 209 -6.48 -14.02 8.43
N ILE A 210 -7.19 -13.34 7.53
CA ILE A 210 -7.47 -13.80 6.18
C ILE A 210 -6.86 -12.83 5.17
N THR A 211 -6.42 -13.37 4.03
CA THR A 211 -5.96 -12.58 2.90
C THR A 211 -7.12 -12.31 1.96
N ASN A 212 -7.32 -11.05 1.60
CA ASN A 212 -8.29 -10.61 0.60
C ASN A 212 -7.59 -9.79 -0.49
N SER A 213 -8.32 -9.49 -1.56
CA SER A 213 -7.83 -8.70 -2.71
C SER A 213 -8.76 -7.54 -3.08
N ASP A 214 -8.25 -6.61 -3.87
CA ASP A 214 -8.96 -5.41 -4.36
C ASP A 214 -10.26 -5.70 -5.10
N SER A 215 -10.43 -6.92 -5.62
CA SER A 215 -11.59 -7.36 -6.41
C SER A 215 -12.78 -7.83 -5.56
N GLU A 216 -12.56 -8.08 -4.27
CA GLU A 216 -13.58 -8.61 -3.37
C GLU A 216 -14.38 -7.50 -2.70
N MET A 217 -15.66 -7.74 -2.38
CA MET A 217 -16.50 -6.78 -1.64
C MET A 217 -16.20 -6.85 -0.14
N VAL A 218 -15.04 -6.32 0.25
CA VAL A 218 -14.55 -6.31 1.63
C VAL A 218 -14.26 -4.89 2.12
N ALA A 219 -14.16 -4.72 3.43
CA ALA A 219 -13.80 -3.46 4.07
C ALA A 219 -13.04 -3.68 5.38
N ALA A 220 -12.28 -2.66 5.77
CA ALA A 220 -11.70 -2.50 7.10
C ALA A 220 -12.57 -1.56 7.94
N LEU A 221 -12.85 -1.97 9.18
CA LEU A 221 -13.61 -1.14 10.12
C LEU A 221 -12.64 -0.30 10.96
N ASN A 222 -13.00 0.94 11.30
CA ASN A 222 -12.17 1.78 12.16
C ASN A 222 -11.85 1.10 13.50
N ALA A 223 -10.65 1.37 14.05
CA ALA A 223 -10.20 0.75 15.29
C ALA A 223 -11.15 0.91 16.49
N PRO A 224 -11.77 2.09 16.74
CA PRO A 224 -12.71 2.26 17.85
C PRO A 224 -13.91 1.30 17.79
N GLN A 225 -14.48 1.08 16.60
CA GLN A 225 -15.63 0.20 16.43
C GLN A 225 -15.25 -1.26 16.24
N MET A 226 -14.07 -1.52 15.66
CA MET A 226 -13.55 -2.88 15.52
C MET A 226 -13.20 -3.47 16.89
N ASN A 227 -12.65 -2.67 17.82
CA ASN A 227 -12.38 -3.04 19.20
C ASN A 227 -11.73 -4.43 19.35
N ASN A 228 -10.57 -4.60 18.70
CA ASN A 228 -9.90 -5.90 18.63
C ASN A 228 -9.55 -6.46 20.02
N PRO A 229 -9.76 -7.76 20.26
CA PRO A 229 -9.20 -8.44 21.42
C PRO A 229 -7.68 -8.66 21.24
N ALA A 230 -7.03 -9.23 22.26
CA ALA A 230 -5.58 -9.49 22.24
C ALA A 230 -5.11 -10.26 20.99
N ASN A 231 -5.93 -11.19 20.47
CA ASN A 231 -5.73 -11.78 19.16
C ASN A 231 -6.81 -11.27 18.18
N PRO A 232 -6.48 -10.32 17.29
CA PRO A 232 -7.43 -9.73 16.34
C PRO A 232 -8.15 -10.73 15.44
N ASN A 233 -7.52 -11.88 15.15
CA ASN A 233 -8.10 -12.94 14.32
C ASN A 233 -9.37 -13.55 14.94
N ASN A 234 -9.53 -13.40 16.27
CA ASN A 234 -10.68 -13.91 17.02
C ASN A 234 -11.76 -12.85 17.24
N ASN A 235 -11.68 -11.70 16.56
CA ASN A 235 -12.68 -10.64 16.71
C ASN A 235 -14.05 -11.11 16.19
N PRO A 236 -15.14 -11.02 16.98
CA PRO A 236 -16.48 -11.46 16.56
C PRO A 236 -17.07 -10.66 15.40
N LEU A 237 -16.51 -9.50 15.07
CA LEU A 237 -16.90 -8.67 13.91
C LEU A 237 -16.27 -9.16 12.60
N CYS A 238 -15.20 -9.95 12.66
CA CYS A 238 -14.60 -10.55 11.47
C CYS A 238 -15.61 -11.43 10.73
N GLY A 239 -15.69 -11.25 9.41
CA GLY A 239 -16.62 -11.97 8.54
C GLY A 239 -18.08 -11.50 8.61
N LYS A 240 -18.41 -10.52 9.46
CA LYS A 240 -19.73 -9.88 9.47
C LYS A 240 -19.88 -8.93 8.28
N TYR A 241 -21.11 -8.56 7.97
CA TYR A 241 -21.43 -7.71 6.82
C TYR A 241 -22.05 -6.39 7.25
N ILE A 242 -21.71 -5.33 6.53
CA ILE A 242 -22.36 -4.04 6.61
C ILE A 242 -22.89 -3.63 5.24
N ASN A 243 -23.95 -2.83 5.22
CA ASN A 243 -24.43 -2.13 4.03
C ASN A 243 -23.93 -0.69 4.09
N VAL A 244 -23.07 -0.29 3.16
CA VAL A 244 -22.49 1.05 3.05
C VAL A 244 -23.19 1.82 1.95
N HIS A 245 -23.62 3.04 2.25
CA HIS A 245 -24.32 3.94 1.33
C HIS A 245 -23.45 5.17 1.09
N GLY A 246 -23.06 5.37 -0.17
CA GLY A 246 -22.51 6.64 -0.66
C GLY A 246 -23.45 7.28 -1.66
N HIS A 247 -23.02 8.36 -2.30
CA HIS A 247 -23.89 9.14 -3.18
C HIS A 247 -24.14 8.44 -4.54
N LYS A 248 -23.26 7.54 -5.01
CA LYS A 248 -23.51 6.74 -6.24
C LYS A 248 -24.36 5.50 -6.02
N GLY A 249 -24.44 5.00 -4.79
CA GLY A 249 -25.12 3.74 -4.53
C GLY A 249 -24.84 3.12 -3.18
N THR A 250 -25.23 1.85 -3.07
CA THR A 250 -25.10 1.05 -1.86
C THR A 250 -24.38 -0.25 -2.17
N VAL A 251 -23.46 -0.62 -1.29
CA VAL A 251 -22.69 -1.86 -1.41
C VAL A 251 -22.72 -2.63 -0.10
N ARG A 252 -22.85 -3.95 -0.20
CA ARG A 252 -22.71 -4.86 0.94
C ARG A 252 -21.28 -5.37 0.98
N VAL A 253 -20.58 -5.14 2.08
CA VAL A 253 -19.18 -5.56 2.25
C VAL A 253 -18.99 -6.43 3.49
N LYS A 254 -18.02 -7.35 3.41
CA LYS A 254 -17.58 -8.18 4.54
C LYS A 254 -16.46 -7.47 5.28
N ILE A 255 -16.54 -7.40 6.61
CA ILE A 255 -15.47 -6.87 7.46
C ILE A 255 -14.35 -7.90 7.56
N VAL A 256 -13.14 -7.52 7.13
CA VAL A 256 -11.97 -8.42 7.08
C VAL A 256 -10.72 -7.84 7.73
N ASP A 257 -10.77 -6.57 8.12
CA ASP A 257 -9.60 -5.87 8.61
C ASP A 257 -9.99 -4.74 9.56
N THR A 258 -8.99 -4.17 10.20
CA THR A 258 -9.08 -2.95 10.99
C THR A 258 -8.39 -1.85 10.21
N CYS A 259 -8.98 -0.65 10.21
CA CYS A 259 -8.30 0.57 9.81
C CYS A 259 -7.88 1.34 11.07
N PRO A 260 -6.62 1.23 11.53
CA PRO A 260 -6.13 1.98 12.70
C PRO A 260 -6.27 3.51 12.61
N PRO A 261 -5.99 4.16 11.45
CA PRO A 261 -6.08 5.62 11.36
C PRO A 261 -7.50 6.16 11.19
N CYS A 262 -8.47 5.30 10.88
CA CYS A 262 -9.85 5.70 10.61
C CYS A 262 -10.56 6.20 11.88
N LYS A 263 -11.36 7.27 11.75
CA LYS A 263 -12.14 7.81 12.85
C LYS A 263 -13.36 6.93 13.13
N SER A 264 -13.97 7.10 14.30
CA SER A 264 -15.25 6.45 14.60
C SER A 264 -16.29 6.82 13.53
N GLY A 265 -16.95 5.83 12.96
CA GLY A 265 -17.88 5.97 11.84
C GLY A 265 -17.28 5.69 10.47
N ASP A 266 -15.96 5.84 10.30
CA ASP A 266 -15.29 5.66 9.02
C ASP A 266 -15.19 4.18 8.63
N VAL A 267 -15.23 3.91 7.32
CA VAL A 267 -15.07 2.58 6.73
C VAL A 267 -14.08 2.69 5.58
N ASP A 268 -13.04 1.85 5.58
CA ASP A 268 -12.08 1.78 4.49
C ASP A 268 -12.45 0.59 3.59
N LEU A 269 -12.88 0.86 2.36
CA LEU A 269 -13.42 -0.15 1.46
C LEU A 269 -12.35 -0.72 0.53
N SER A 270 -12.48 -1.96 0.11
CA SER A 270 -11.77 -2.43 -1.08
C SER A 270 -12.08 -1.54 -2.30
N THR A 271 -11.12 -1.42 -3.21
CA THR A 271 -11.29 -0.69 -4.49
C THR A 271 -12.57 -1.10 -5.22
N ALA A 272 -12.88 -2.40 -5.32
CA ALA A 272 -14.11 -2.87 -5.96
C ALA A 272 -15.39 -2.42 -5.26
N ALA A 273 -15.39 -2.34 -3.92
CA ALA A 273 -16.56 -1.89 -3.15
C ALA A 273 -16.72 -0.37 -3.18
N PHE A 274 -15.63 0.39 -3.09
CA PHE A 274 -15.67 1.85 -3.16
C PHE A 274 -16.25 2.35 -4.49
N GLY A 275 -15.85 1.72 -5.61
CA GLY A 275 -16.38 2.03 -6.94
C GLY A 275 -17.88 1.76 -7.12
N LYS A 276 -18.57 1.17 -6.11
CA LYS A 276 -20.03 1.03 -6.08
C LYS A 276 -20.74 2.19 -5.38
N ILE A 277 -20.02 3.02 -4.63
CA ILE A 277 -20.60 4.07 -3.78
C ILE A 277 -20.11 5.49 -4.12
N ALA A 278 -18.95 5.62 -4.79
CA ALA A 278 -18.33 6.89 -5.18
C ALA A 278 -17.39 6.70 -6.39
N ASP A 279 -16.97 7.81 -6.99
CA ASP A 279 -15.90 7.84 -7.99
C ASP A 279 -14.52 7.86 -7.33
N TYR A 280 -13.53 7.21 -7.94
CA TYR A 280 -12.20 7.03 -7.35
C TYR A 280 -11.43 8.35 -7.18
N ASP A 281 -11.72 9.36 -8.00
CA ASP A 281 -11.11 10.70 -7.95
C ASP A 281 -11.52 11.49 -6.70
N GLU A 282 -12.65 11.15 -6.08
CA GLU A 282 -13.09 11.77 -4.83
C GLU A 282 -12.23 11.35 -3.63
N GLY A 283 -11.70 10.11 -3.64
CA GLY A 283 -10.77 9.57 -2.63
C GLY A 283 -11.36 9.32 -1.24
N ARG A 284 -12.21 10.21 -0.75
CA ARG A 284 -12.90 10.19 0.53
C ARG A 284 -14.27 10.82 0.37
N VAL A 285 -15.32 10.10 0.77
CA VAL A 285 -16.70 10.57 0.61
C VAL A 285 -17.50 10.38 1.89
N PRO A 286 -18.51 11.23 2.17
CA PRO A 286 -19.42 10.98 3.27
C PRO A 286 -20.25 9.71 3.00
N ILE A 287 -20.32 8.83 4.00
CA ILE A 287 -21.11 7.59 3.93
C ILE A 287 -22.03 7.44 5.14
N THR A 288 -23.05 6.60 4.96
CA THR A 288 -23.79 6.02 6.08
C THR A 288 -23.82 4.51 5.97
N TRP A 289 -23.82 3.82 7.09
CA TRP A 289 -23.84 2.36 7.07
C TRP A 289 -24.55 1.75 8.28
N SER A 290 -24.94 0.50 8.12
CA SER A 290 -25.55 -0.32 9.17
C SER A 290 -25.14 -1.77 9.01
N TRP A 291 -25.15 -2.52 10.12
CA TRP A 291 -25.00 -3.97 10.09
C TRP A 291 -26.10 -4.63 9.24
N ALA A 292 -25.73 -5.66 8.47
CA ALA A 292 -26.59 -6.39 7.55
C ALA A 292 -27.14 -7.70 8.13
#